data_AF-A0A9Q0UZB2-F1
#
_entry.id   AF-A0A9Q0UZB2-F1
#
_cell.length_a   1.000
_cell.length_b   1.000
_cell.length_c   1.000
_cell.angle_alpha   90.00
_cell.angle_beta   90.00
_cell.angle_gamma   90.00
#
_symmetry.space_group_name_H-M   'P 1'
#
loop_
_entity.id
_entity.type
_entity.pdbx_description
1 polymer ?
#
loop_
_entity_poly.entity_id
_entity_poly.type
_entity_poly.pdbx_seq_one_letter_code
_entity_poly.pdbx_strand_id
1 'polypeptide(L)'
;MLIVHSTGESNSSTKHGRKNSHSEKIIVALETYQTLNDSVNIQTLTAMSPQASMHEEKHPTLLVIPFHKLPSKDGKLEDEDNTLFRGVNLNVLANAPCSVGIFVDRGFGVFENGESSLTTR
;
A
#
# COMPACT_ATOMS: atom_id res chain seq x y z
N MET A 1 4.68 19.82 9.09
CA MET A 1 4.02 19.18 10.25
C MET A 1 3.43 17.87 9.77
N LEU A 2 4.13 16.77 10.01
CA LEU A 2 3.64 15.42 9.74
C LEU A 2 2.64 15.02 10.82
N ILE A 3 1.40 14.72 10.43
CA ILE A 3 0.46 14.06 11.33
C ILE A 3 0.61 12.56 11.13
N VAL A 4 1.01 11.85 12.17
CA VAL A 4 1.18 10.40 12.16
C VAL A 4 0.14 9.76 13.08
N HIS A 5 -0.60 8.80 12.55
CA HIS A 5 -1.46 7.92 13.34
C HIS A 5 -0.86 6.52 13.34
N SER A 6 -0.53 6.01 14.54
CA SER A 6 -0.20 4.60 14.74
C SER A 6 -1.49 3.78 14.65
N THR A 7 -1.45 2.70 13.90
CA THR A 7 -2.62 1.81 13.73
C THR A 7 -2.63 0.63 14.71
N GLY A 8 -1.62 0.54 15.60
CA GLY A 8 -1.39 -0.61 16.48
C GLY A 8 -1.61 -0.42 17.99
N GLU A 9 -2.08 0.74 18.47
CA GLU A 9 -2.40 0.93 19.89
C GLU A 9 -3.80 1.56 20.06
N SER A 10 -4.79 0.76 20.43
CA SER A 10 -6.05 1.28 20.95
C SER A 10 -6.63 0.39 22.04
N ASN A 11 -6.13 0.52 23.26
CA ASN A 11 -6.98 0.38 24.45
C ASN A 11 -7.71 1.71 24.66
N SER A 12 -8.83 1.91 23.97
CA SER A 12 -9.99 2.70 24.41
C SER A 12 -10.97 2.93 23.26
N SER A 13 -12.23 2.73 23.57
CA SER A 13 -13.39 3.03 22.77
C SER A 13 -13.45 4.49 22.33
N THR A 14 -13.46 4.77 21.02
CA THR A 14 -14.22 5.88 20.42
C THR A 14 -14.42 5.64 18.91
N LYS A 15 -15.66 5.88 18.45
CA LYS A 15 -16.15 5.73 17.08
C LYS A 15 -15.75 6.95 16.22
N HIS A 16 -15.50 6.70 14.93
CA HIS A 16 -15.45 7.62 13.76
C HIS A 16 -14.09 7.73 13.06
N GLY A 17 -13.78 6.71 12.26
CA GLY A 17 -12.90 6.82 11.10
C GLY A 17 -13.35 5.76 10.12
N ARG A 18 -13.62 6.12 8.85
CA ARG A 18 -13.91 5.14 7.79
C ARG A 18 -12.76 4.13 7.75
N LYS A 19 -12.94 2.94 8.34
CA LYS A 19 -12.01 1.83 8.19
C LYS A 19 -12.02 1.46 6.71
N ASN A 20 -10.96 1.83 5.98
CA ASN A 20 -10.77 1.35 4.62
C ASN A 20 -10.44 -0.14 4.71
N SER A 21 -11.40 -1.00 4.38
CA SER A 21 -11.27 -2.47 4.46
C SER A 21 -10.06 -3.02 3.70
N HIS A 22 -9.55 -2.28 2.71
CA HIS A 22 -8.34 -2.64 1.97
C HIS A 22 -7.08 -2.49 2.82
N SER A 23 -6.96 -1.41 3.60
CA SER A 23 -5.80 -1.18 4.47
C SER A 23 -5.74 -2.20 5.61
N GLU A 24 -6.90 -2.59 6.16
CA GLU A 24 -6.97 -3.60 7.23
C GLU A 24 -6.42 -4.96 6.76
N LYS A 25 -6.74 -5.39 5.54
CA LYS A 25 -6.18 -6.62 4.96
C LYS A 25 -4.65 -6.57 4.82
N ILE A 26 -4.11 -5.42 4.41
CA ILE A 26 -2.66 -5.23 4.27
C ILE A 26 -1.98 -5.29 5.65
N ILE A 27 -2.54 -4.61 6.65
CA ILE A 27 -2.02 -4.61 8.02
C ILE A 27 -1.99 -6.03 8.57
N VAL A 28 -3.10 -6.77 8.46
CA VAL A 28 -3.19 -8.17 8.93
C VAL A 28 -2.16 -9.06 8.23
N ALA A 29 -1.99 -8.93 6.91
CA ALA A 29 -1.00 -9.71 6.17
C ALA A 29 0.44 -9.42 6.64
N LEU A 30 0.75 -8.14 6.89
CA LEU A 30 2.05 -7.71 7.38
C LEU A 30 2.30 -8.19 8.83
N GLU A 31 1.34 -8.04 9.73
CA GLU A 31 1.44 -8.56 11.11
C GLU A 31 1.60 -10.09 11.15
N THR A 32 0.90 -10.79 10.26
CA THR A 32 1.06 -12.25 10.09
C THR A 32 2.47 -12.58 9.62
N TYR A 33 3.01 -11.83 8.65
CA TYR A 33 4.37 -12.03 8.16
C TYR A 33 5.42 -11.84 9.28
N GLN A 34 5.28 -10.80 10.11
CA GLN A 34 6.14 -10.64 11.29
C GLN A 34 6.03 -11.82 12.26
N THR A 35 4.81 -12.28 12.56
CA THR A 35 4.59 -13.41 13.48
C THR A 35 5.26 -14.71 12.99
N LEU A 36 5.37 -14.90 11.68
CA LEU A 36 6.01 -16.06 11.06
C LEU A 36 7.53 -15.90 10.88
N ASN A 37 8.09 -14.70 11.11
CA ASN A 37 9.49 -14.39 10.84
C ASN A 37 10.12 -13.57 11.98
N ASP A 38 10.81 -14.25 12.90
CA ASP A 38 11.39 -13.65 14.11
C ASP A 38 12.42 -12.52 13.86
N SER A 39 12.98 -12.43 12.64
CA SER A 39 13.94 -11.39 12.24
C SER A 39 13.30 -10.15 11.62
N VAL A 40 11.97 -10.10 11.52
CA VAL A 40 11.21 -9.02 10.90
C VAL A 40 10.44 -8.24 11.95
N ASN A 41 10.51 -6.91 11.88
CA ASN A 41 9.67 -6.02 12.69
C ASN A 41 8.94 -5.04 11.77
N ILE A 42 7.65 -4.88 11.98
CA ILE A 42 6.73 -4.10 11.16
C ILE A 42 6.03 -3.08 12.04
N GLN A 43 6.05 -1.83 11.57
CA GLN A 43 5.33 -0.74 12.21
C GLN A 43 4.46 -0.05 11.15
N THR A 44 3.14 -0.14 11.30
CA THR A 44 2.20 0.46 10.35
C THR A 44 1.78 1.85 10.81
N LEU A 45 2.11 2.84 10.00
CA LEU A 45 1.85 4.25 10.26
C LEU A 45 1.15 4.88 9.06
N THR A 46 0.05 5.59 9.30
CA THR A 46 -0.52 6.50 8.30
C THR A 46 0.05 7.89 8.55
N ALA A 47 0.62 8.50 7.53
CA ALA A 47 1.21 9.82 7.64
C ALA A 47 0.61 10.77 6.60
N MET A 48 0.26 11.97 7.03
CA MET A 48 -0.21 13.04 6.16
C MET A 48 0.68 14.26 6.37
N SER A 49 1.22 14.78 5.27
CA SER A 49 1.98 16.03 5.26
C SER A 49 1.49 16.95 4.13
N PRO A 50 1.59 18.27 4.30
CA PRO A 50 1.49 19.21 3.20
C PRO A 50 2.47 18.85 2.09
N GLN A 51 2.08 19.01 0.81
CA GLN A 51 2.93 18.67 -0.35
C GLN A 51 4.35 19.26 -0.25
N ALA A 52 4.48 20.48 0.28
CA ALA A 52 5.77 21.16 0.42
C ALA A 52 6.71 20.53 1.45
N SER A 53 6.19 19.86 2.50
CA SER A 53 7.00 19.25 3.57
C SER A 53 7.09 17.73 3.48
N MET A 54 6.46 17.11 2.47
CA MET A 54 6.50 15.65 2.29
C MET A 54 7.93 15.13 2.03
N HIS A 55 8.78 15.92 1.40
CA HIS A 55 10.15 15.55 1.08
C HIS A 55 11.07 15.49 2.31
N GLU A 56 10.80 16.30 3.34
CA GLU A 56 11.71 16.50 4.47
C GLU A 56 11.41 15.59 5.67
N GLU A 57 10.21 15.02 5.77
CA GLU A 57 9.73 14.46 7.04
C GLU A 57 9.92 12.93 7.18
N LYS A 58 10.13 12.18 6.08
CA LYS A 58 10.48 10.75 6.10
C LYS A 58 11.32 10.36 4.88
N HIS A 59 12.46 9.71 5.10
CA HIS A 59 13.28 9.12 4.04
C HIS A 59 13.06 7.59 3.99
N PRO A 60 12.09 7.09 3.21
CA PRO A 60 11.98 5.66 2.99
C PRO A 60 13.20 5.16 2.20
N THR A 61 13.67 3.94 2.49
CA THR A 61 14.70 3.28 1.67
C THR A 61 14.12 2.80 0.33
N LEU A 62 12.85 2.42 0.35
CA LEU A 62 12.07 1.94 -0.79
C LEU A 62 10.66 2.51 -0.73
N LEU A 63 10.20 3.06 -1.84
CA LEU A 63 8.82 3.47 -2.06
C LEU A 63 8.14 2.49 -3.03
N VAL A 64 6.97 1.97 -2.67
CA VAL A 64 6.17 1.11 -3.56
C VAL A 64 4.91 1.88 -3.98
N ILE A 65 4.69 2.02 -5.28
CA ILE A 65 3.52 2.71 -5.86
C ILE A 65 2.73 1.78 -6.79
N PRO A 66 1.40 1.96 -6.93
CA PRO A 66 0.60 1.14 -7.84
C PRO A 66 0.92 1.43 -9.31
N PHE A 67 0.74 0.45 -10.18
CA PHE A 67 0.77 0.67 -11.62
C PHE A 67 -0.51 1.33 -12.12
N HIS A 68 -0.39 2.21 -13.12
CA HIS A 68 -1.51 3.02 -13.65
C HIS A 68 -2.39 2.28 -14.67
N LYS A 69 -2.05 1.03 -15.01
CA LYS A 69 -2.83 0.20 -15.93
C LYS A 69 -3.44 -0.94 -15.15
N LEU A 70 -4.70 -1.23 -15.47
CA LEU A 70 -5.45 -2.31 -14.84
C LEU A 70 -5.53 -3.51 -15.79
N PRO A 71 -5.60 -4.73 -15.24
CA PRO A 71 -5.86 -5.91 -16.06
C PRO A 71 -7.29 -5.88 -16.61
N SER A 72 -7.40 -6.10 -17.92
CA SER A 72 -8.65 -6.35 -18.63
C SER A 72 -9.12 -7.80 -18.40
N LYS A 73 -10.34 -8.11 -18.87
CA LYS A 73 -10.90 -9.48 -18.79
C LYS A 73 -10.01 -10.51 -19.48
N ASP A 74 -9.30 -10.10 -20.52
CA ASP A 74 -8.35 -10.95 -21.26
C ASP A 74 -6.94 -10.96 -20.64
N GLY A 75 -6.76 -10.37 -19.45
CA GLY A 75 -5.47 -10.29 -18.75
C GLY A 75 -4.48 -9.26 -19.33
N LYS A 76 -4.86 -8.53 -20.39
CA LYS A 76 -4.07 -7.44 -20.96
C LYS A 76 -4.12 -6.21 -20.06
N LEU A 77 -3.00 -5.51 -19.90
CA LEU A 77 -2.97 -4.24 -19.18
C LEU A 77 -3.49 -3.11 -20.07
N GLU A 78 -4.58 -2.49 -19.65
CA GLU A 78 -5.25 -1.40 -20.36
C GLU A 78 -5.11 -0.10 -19.57
N ASP A 79 -5.08 1.02 -20.30
CA ASP A 79 -5.09 2.32 -19.67
C ASP A 79 -6.43 2.51 -18.97
N GLU A 80 -6.42 2.84 -17.68
CA GLU A 80 -7.63 3.22 -16.97
C GLU A 80 -8.09 4.60 -17.48
N ASP A 81 -9.40 4.85 -17.52
CA ASP A 81 -9.96 6.18 -17.79
C ASP A 81 -9.43 7.25 -16.81
N ASN A 82 -8.94 6.82 -15.64
CA ASN A 82 -8.31 7.64 -14.63
C ASN A 82 -6.79 7.79 -14.83
N THR A 83 -6.40 8.64 -15.78
CA THR A 83 -5.00 8.98 -16.09
C THR A 83 -4.19 9.61 -14.95
N LEU A 84 -4.82 9.93 -13.81
CA LEU A 84 -4.20 10.65 -12.69
C LEU A 84 -3.02 9.88 -12.08
N PHE A 85 -3.10 8.55 -11.98
CA PHE A 85 -2.02 7.73 -11.41
C PHE A 85 -0.75 7.75 -12.26
N ARG A 86 -0.87 7.87 -13.59
CA ARG A 86 0.30 7.97 -14.47
C ARG A 86 1.10 9.24 -14.21
N GLY A 87 0.42 10.37 -14.05
CA GLY A 87 1.06 11.65 -13.75
C GLY A 87 1.76 11.62 -12.39
N VAL A 88 1.10 11.07 -11.37
CA VAL A 88 1.69 10.89 -10.04
C VAL A 88 2.92 10.00 -10.09
N ASN A 89 2.85 8.84 -10.75
CA ASN A 89 3.98 7.92 -10.84
C ASN A 89 5.18 8.55 -11.56
N LEU A 90 4.97 9.29 -12.65
CA LEU A 90 6.06 10.01 -13.33
C LEU A 90 6.70 11.05 -12.42
N ASN A 91 5.89 11.79 -11.65
CA ASN A 91 6.41 12.78 -10.71
C ASN A 91 7.20 12.12 -9.56
N VAL A 92 6.73 10.99 -9.05
CA VAL A 92 7.46 10.19 -8.04
C VAL A 92 8.78 9.71 -8.60
N LEU A 93 8.78 9.10 -9.80
CA LEU A 93 10.01 8.58 -10.43
C LEU A 93 11.05 9.68 -10.71
N ALA A 94 10.60 10.89 -11.03
CA ALA A 94 11.50 12.01 -11.31
C ALA A 94 12.12 12.63 -10.03
N ASN A 95 11.45 12.54 -8.88
CA ASN A 95 11.82 13.32 -7.69
C ASN A 95 12.08 12.48 -6.43
N ALA A 96 11.87 11.16 -6.45
CA ALA A 96 12.04 10.33 -5.27
C ALA A 96 13.51 10.31 -4.82
N PRO A 97 13.79 10.59 -3.53
CA PRO A 97 15.15 10.50 -2.98
C PRO A 97 15.58 9.06 -2.66
N CYS A 98 14.86 8.04 -3.14
CA CYS A 98 15.02 6.63 -2.78
C CYS A 98 14.65 5.70 -3.95
N SER A 99 14.86 4.39 -3.75
CA SER A 99 14.45 3.40 -4.74
C SER A 99 12.92 3.36 -4.87
N VAL A 100 12.42 3.22 -6.10
CA VAL A 100 10.98 3.14 -6.38
C VAL A 100 10.65 1.81 -7.02
N GLY A 101 9.79 1.03 -6.37
CA GLY A 101 9.17 -0.18 -6.92
C GLY A 101 7.76 0.12 -7.44
N ILE A 102 7.42 -0.40 -8.62
CA ILE A 102 6.08 -0.30 -9.19
C ILE A 102 5.37 -1.64 -9.01
N PHE A 103 4.26 -1.63 -8.27
CA PHE A 103 3.44 -2.81 -8.05
C PHE A 103 2.43 -2.97 -9.19
N VAL A 104 2.61 -4.04 -9.99
CA VAL A 104 1.70 -4.40 -11.09
C VAL A 104 0.82 -5.54 -10.63
N ASP A 105 -0.42 -5.23 -10.26
CA ASP A 105 -1.44 -6.25 -10.02
C ASP A 105 -1.97 -6.78 -11.36
N ARG A 106 -1.85 -8.10 -11.57
CA ARG A 106 -2.35 -8.78 -12.77
C ARG A 106 -3.61 -9.60 -12.50
N GLY A 107 -4.32 -9.33 -11.40
CA GLY A 107 -5.53 -10.04 -11.00
C GLY A 107 -5.26 -11.40 -10.35
N PHE A 108 -4.03 -11.66 -9.89
CA PHE A 108 -3.72 -12.86 -9.13
C PHE A 108 -4.36 -12.75 -7.73
N GLY A 109 -5.51 -13.38 -7.55
CA GLY A 109 -6.24 -13.38 -6.26
C GLY A 109 -7.73 -13.09 -6.34
N VAL A 110 -8.25 -12.72 -7.52
CA VAL A 110 -9.70 -12.75 -7.77
C VAL A 110 -10.11 -14.19 -8.05
N PHE A 111 -10.27 -14.97 -6.99
CA PHE A 111 -10.97 -16.25 -7.08
C PHE A 111 -12.46 -15.95 -7.18
N GLU A 112 -13.07 -16.15 -8.35
CA GLU A 112 -14.50 -16.43 -8.38
C GLU A 112 -14.72 -17.65 -7.49
N ASN A 113 -15.40 -17.45 -6.36
CA ASN A 113 -15.71 -18.43 -5.32
C ASN A 113 -14.60 -18.72 -4.28
N GLY A 114 -14.36 -17.76 -3.38
CA GLY A 114 -14.36 -18.01 -1.93
C GLY A 114 -13.30 -18.91 -1.27
N GLU A 115 -12.33 -19.48 -1.98
CA GLU A 115 -11.22 -20.23 -1.34
C GLU A 115 -9.86 -19.63 -1.72
N SER A 116 -9.26 -18.90 -0.77
CA SER A 116 -7.86 -18.51 -0.84
C SER A 116 -6.97 -19.74 -0.62
N SER A 117 -6.40 -20.29 -1.69
CA SER A 117 -5.31 -21.25 -1.58
C SER A 117 -4.00 -20.51 -1.27
N LEU A 118 -3.79 -20.21 0.01
CA LEU A 118 -2.44 -20.09 0.57
C LEU A 118 -2.06 -21.48 1.09
N THR A 119 -1.83 -22.42 0.17
CA THR A 119 -1.09 -23.65 0.51
C THR A 119 0.36 -23.47 0.10
N THR A 120 1.15 -23.14 1.12
CA THR A 120 2.52 -23.59 1.37
C THR A 120 3.23 -24.28 0.20
N ARG A 121 4.34 -23.67 -0.23
CA ARG A 121 5.56 -24.41 -0.55
C ARG A 121 6.79 -23.62 -0.13
#